data_AF-H3ND40-F1
#
_entry.id   AF-H3ND40-F1
#
_cell.length_a   1.000
_cell.length_b   1.000
_cell.length_c   1.000
_cell.angle_alpha   90.00
_cell.angle_beta   90.00
_cell.angle_gamma   90.00
#
_symmetry.space_group_name_H-M   'P 1'
#
loop_
_entity.id
_entity.type
_entity.pdbx_description
1 polymer ?
#
loop_
_entity_poly.entity_id
_entity_poly.type
_entity_poly.pdbx_seq_one_letter_code
_entity_poly.pdbx_strand_id
1 'polypeptide(L)' 'MKFIDRLALILTILGGIHLLLVGAFQVNIFELMFGTDNQQAVNISYIVIGISALWCLKYFSYTPKGGSRLRGR' A
#
# COMPACT_ATOMS: atom_id res chain seq x y z
N MET A 1 -8.73 0.58 15.96
CA MET A 1 -7.35 0.12 15.70
C MET A 1 -7.31 -1.19 14.87
N LYS A 2 -8.17 -1.36 13.87
CA LYS A 2 -8.18 -2.54 12.97
C LYS A 2 -8.64 -2.14 11.57
N PHE A 3 -9.57 -1.19 11.51
CA PHE A 3 -10.13 -0.70 10.25
C PHE A 3 -9.10 0.07 9.43
N ILE A 4 -8.40 1.03 10.03
CA ILE A 4 -7.34 1.82 9.35
C ILE A 4 -6.21 0.91 8.86
N ASP A 5 -5.75 -0.03 9.69
CA ASP A 5 -4.71 -0.99 9.32
C ASP A 5 -5.13 -1.87 8.13
N ARG A 6 -6.39 -2.34 8.14
CA ARG A 6 -6.95 -3.13 7.04
C ARG A 6 -7.08 -2.30 5.76
N LEU A 7 -7.46 -1.03 5.89
CA LEU A 7 -7.58 -0.09 4.77
C LEU A 7 -6.21 0.21 4.15
N ALA A 8 -5.19 0.45 4.98
CA ALA A 8 -3.80 0.62 4.54
C ALA A 8 -3.29 -0.63 3.80
N LEU A 9 -3.58 -1.82 4.32
CA LEU A 9 -3.16 -3.08 3.72
C LEU A 9 -3.83 -3.32 2.35
N ILE A 10 -5.13 -3.03 2.22
CA ILE A 10 -5.85 -3.09 0.94
C ILE A 10 -5.28 -2.08 -0.06
N LEU A 11 -5.02 -0.83 0.36
CA LEU A 11 -4.45 0.20 -0.50
C LEU A 11 -3.04 -0.17 -0.98
N THR A 12 -2.21 -0.76 -0.10
CA THR A 12 -0.87 -1.24 -0.47
C THR A 12 -0.92 -2.41 -1.44
N ILE A 13 -1.85 -3.38 -1.27
CA ILE A 13 -2.02 -4.49 -2.22
C ILE A 13 -2.42 -3.95 -3.61
N LEU A 14 -3.40 -3.04 -3.67
CA LEU A 14 -3.80 -2.39 -4.92
C LEU A 14 -2.63 -1.65 -5.59
N GLY A 15 -1.82 -0.94 -4.79
CA GLY A 15 -0.61 -0.28 -5.27
C GLY A 15 0.45 -1.23 -5.84
N GLY A 16 0.67 -2.38 -5.19
CA GLY A 16 1.61 -3.40 -5.64
C GLY A 16 1.17 -4.07 -6.95
N ILE A 17 -0.12 -4.39 -7.07
CA ILE A 17 -0.70 -4.91 -8.32
C ILE A 17 -0.57 -3.87 -9.44
N HIS A 18 -0.80 -2.59 -9.13
CA HIS A 18 -0.62 -1.51 -10.09
C HIS A 18 0.82 -1.42 -10.60
N LEU A 19 1.82 -1.46 -9.70
CA LEU A 19 3.24 -1.43 -10.09
C LEU A 19 3.62 -2.64 -10.97
N LEU A 20 3.10 -3.82 -10.65
CA LEU A 20 3.33 -5.03 -11.45
C LEU A 20 2.72 -4.89 -12.86
N LEU A 21 1.53 -4.28 -12.96
CA LEU A 21 0.87 -4.04 -14.24
C LEU A 21 1.61 -3.00 -15.08
N VAL A 22 2.09 -1.92 -14.45
CA VAL A 22 2.92 -0.89 -15.12
C VAL A 22 4.26 -1.49 -15.57
N GLY A 23 4.90 -2.33 -14.76
CA GLY A 23 6.16 -2.96 -15.15
C GLY A 23 6.02 -3.99 -16.27
N ALA A 24 4.96 -4.81 -16.22
CA ALA A 24 4.74 -5.89 -17.19
C ALA A 24 4.12 -5.42 -18.51
N PHE A 25 3.20 -4.47 -18.46
CA PHE A 25 2.39 -4.08 -19.62
C PHE A 25 2.46 -2.57 -19.94
N GLN A 26 3.14 -1.75 -19.11
CA GLN A 26 3.12 -0.28 -19.19
C GLN A 26 1.70 0.31 -19.18
N VAL A 27 0.73 -0.44 -18.65
CA VAL A 27 -0.67 -0.01 -18.59
C VAL A 27 -0.88 0.76 -17.29
N ASN A 28 -0.95 2.08 -17.41
CA ASN A 28 -1.32 2.96 -16.32
C ASN A 28 -2.85 3.06 -16.22
N ILE A 29 -3.43 2.34 -15.25
CA ILE A 29 -4.89 2.31 -15.05
C ILE A 29 -5.43 3.70 -14.70
N PHE A 30 -4.62 4.51 -14.00
CA PHE A 30 -4.95 5.89 -13.66
C PHE A 30 -4.96 6.81 -14.88
N GLU A 31 -4.03 6.66 -15.82
CA GLU A 31 -4.06 7.42 -17.09
C GLU A 31 -5.28 7.04 -17.92
N LEU A 32 -5.66 5.75 -17.93
CA LEU A 32 -6.84 5.29 -18.65
C LEU A 32 -8.15 5.80 -18.02
N MET A 33 -8.22 5.90 -16.70
CA MET A 33 -9.41 6.38 -15.96
C MET A 33 -9.53 7.90 -15.93
N PHE A 34 -8.42 8.62 -15.73
CA PHE A 34 -8.41 10.09 -15.59
C PHE A 34 -8.13 10.83 -16.91
N GLY A 35 -7.70 10.11 -17.94
CA GLY A 35 -7.22 10.69 -19.19
C GLY A 35 -5.78 11.16 -19.07
N THR A 36 -5.05 11.10 -20.19
CA THR A 36 -3.66 11.56 -20.31
C THR A 36 -3.48 13.04 -20.00
N ASP A 37 -4.53 13.86 -20.16
CA ASP A 37 -4.50 15.30 -19.84
C ASP A 37 -4.41 15.59 -18.32
N ASN A 38 -4.95 14.70 -17.48
CA ASN A 38 -5.01 14.94 -16.03
C ASN A 38 -3.83 14.28 -15.30
N GLN A 39 -2.62 14.53 -15.78
CA GLN A 39 -1.39 13.96 -15.23
C GLN A 39 -1.16 14.33 -13.75
N GLN A 40 -1.71 15.46 -13.30
CA GLN A 40 -1.69 15.86 -11.89
C GLN A 40 -2.52 14.91 -11.01
N ALA A 41 -3.69 14.46 -11.47
CA ALA A 41 -4.54 13.53 -10.72
C ALA A 41 -3.88 12.15 -10.58
N VAL A 42 -3.22 11.70 -11.66
CA VAL A 42 -2.42 10.47 -11.70
C VAL A 42 -1.25 10.52 -10.70
N ASN A 43 -0.57 11.65 -10.59
CA ASN A 43 0.54 11.80 -9.65
C ASN A 43 0.07 11.77 -8.18
N ILE A 44 -1.08 12.40 -7.88
CA ILE A 44 -1.65 12.41 -6.53
C ILE A 44 -2.03 10.99 -6.09
N SER A 45 -2.61 10.16 -6.97
CA SER A 45 -2.94 8.78 -6.61
C SER A 45 -1.67 7.96 -6.29
N TYR A 46 -0.59 8.13 -7.04
CA TYR A 46 0.69 7.49 -6.71
C TYR A 46 1.26 7.92 -5.37
N ILE A 47 1.16 9.20 -5.02
CA ILE A 47 1.61 9.70 -3.70
C ILE A 47 0.81 9.05 -2.58
N VAL A 48 -0.52 8.94 -2.72
CA VAL A 48 -1.40 8.29 -1.72
C VAL A 48 -1.05 6.80 -1.56
N ILE A 49 -0.76 6.11 -2.66
CA ILE A 49 -0.30 4.71 -2.65
C ILE A 49 1.05 4.59 -1.92
N GLY A 50 2.00 5.47 -2.22
CA GLY A 50 3.32 5.49 -1.60
C GLY A 50 3.28 5.73 -0.08
N ILE A 51 2.47 6.70 0.35
CA ILE A 51 2.26 6.99 1.79
C ILE A 51 1.63 5.78 2.50
N SER A 52 0.69 5.09 1.85
CA SER A 52 0.07 3.88 2.40
C SER A 52 1.08 2.74 2.56
N ALA A 53 1.96 2.53 1.57
CA ALA A 53 3.04 1.55 1.66
C ALA A 53 4.03 1.87 2.80
N LEU A 54 4.36 3.15 3.01
CA LEU A 54 5.21 3.59 4.13
C LEU A 54 4.57 3.26 5.49
N TRP A 55 3.24 3.42 5.60
CA TRP A 55 2.50 3.04 6.80
C TRP A 55 2.50 1.52 7.02
N CYS A 56 2.42 0.73 5.95
CA CYS A 56 2.49 -0.73 6.03
C CYS A 56 3.90 -1.22 6.46
N LEU A 57 4.97 -0.54 6.04
CA LEU A 57 6.34 -0.82 6.51
C LEU A 57 6.48 -0.66 8.03
N LYS A 58 5.79 0.30 8.63
CA LYS A 58 5.73 0.44 10.09
C LYS A 58 5.12 -0.81 10.75
N TYR A 59 4.13 -1.45 10.13
CA TYR A 59 3.53 -2.69 10.62
C TYR A 59 4.49 -3.89 10.49
N PHE A 60 5.27 -3.96 9.40
CA PHE A 60 6.33 -4.98 9.26
C PHE A 60 7.44 -4.82 10.31
N SER A 61 7.76 -3.58 10.69
CA SER A 61 8.77 -3.29 11.72
C SER A 61 8.28 -3.55 13.15
N TYR A 62 6.98 -3.77 13.37
CA TYR A 62 6.49 -4.34 14.63
C TYR A 62 6.91 -5.81 14.72
N THR A 63 8.17 -6.01 15.09
CA THR A 63 8.64 -7.29 15.62
C THR A 63 7.78 -7.59 16.85
N PRO A 64 6.96 -8.65 16.84
CA PRO A 64 6.29 -9.07 18.06
C PRO A 64 7.40 -9.39 19.07
N LYS A 65 7.49 -8.60 20.16
CA LYS A 65 8.27 -9.01 21.32
C LYS A 65 7.72 -10.36 21.74
N GLY A 66 8.52 -11.40 21.49
CA GLY A 66 8.18 -12.79 21.67
C GLY A 66 7.48 -13.02 22.99
N GLY A 67 6.40 -13.78 22.93
CA GLY A 67 5.54 -14.06 24.07
C GLY A 67 6.32 -14.71 25.22
N SER A 68 6.41 -13.99 26.33
CA SER A 68 6.74 -14.55 27.65
C SER A 68 5.51 -15.18 28.32
N ARG A 69 4.60 -15.80 27.55
CA ARG A 69 3.40 -16.49 28.07
C ARG A 69 3.65 -17.95 28.46
N LEU A 70 4.88 -18.33 28.77
CA LEU A 70 5.23 -19.66 29.28
C LEU A 70 6.00 -19.63 30.61
N ARG A 71 5.98 -18.52 31.37
CA ARG A 71 6.57 -18.47 32.71
C ARG A 71 5.48 -18.47 33.78
N GLY A 72 5.26 -19.61 34.41
CA GLY A 72 4.20 -19.85 35.38
C GLY A 72 3.60 -21.26 35.22
N ARG A 73 4.36 -22.36 35.20
CA ARG A 73 5.02 -22.97 36.37
C ARG A 73 5.29 -22.05 37.55
#